data_AF-A0A380DYC3-F1
#
_entry.id   AF-A0A380DYC3-F1
#
_cell.length_a   1.000
_cell.length_b   1.000
_cell.length_c   1.000
_cell.angle_alpha   90.00
_cell.angle_beta   90.00
_cell.angle_gamma   90.00
#
_symmetry.space_group_name_H-M   'P 1'
#
loop_
_entity.id
_entity.type
_entity.pdbx_description
1 polymer ?
#
loop_
_entity_poly.entity_id
_entity_poly.type
_entity_poly.pdbx_seq_one_letter_code
_entity_poly.pdbx_strand_id
1 'polypeptide(L)'
;MEDNKMNRSLNSRHISMIAIGGAIGTGLFVATGNIISQAGPGGAILAYLVIGVMLYFLMSSIGEFGNILSSIRFIQLLFNTLY
;
A
#
# COMPACT_ATOMS: atom_id res chain seq x y z
N MET A 1 -10.83 -25.06 25.87
CA MET A 1 -10.64 -24.33 24.60
C MET A 1 -9.14 -24.18 24.45
N GLU A 2 -8.52 -24.98 23.58
CA GLU A 2 -7.08 -24.97 23.40
C GLU A 2 -6.67 -23.71 22.64
N ASP A 3 -5.95 -22.82 23.34
CA ASP A 3 -5.28 -21.68 22.74
C ASP A 3 -4.20 -22.20 21.79
N ASN A 4 -4.54 -22.28 20.50
CA ASN A 4 -3.62 -22.58 19.42
C ASN A 4 -2.61 -21.42 19.30
N LYS A 5 -1.63 -21.39 20.21
CA LYS A 5 -0.43 -20.55 20.11
C LYS A 5 0.39 -21.08 18.94
N MET A 6 -0.06 -20.76 17.73
CA MET A 6 0.74 -20.90 16.53
C MET A 6 2.10 -20.29 16.83
N ASN A 7 3.15 -21.12 16.77
CA ASN A 7 4.53 -20.67 16.80
C ASN A 7 4.66 -19.60 15.71
N ARG A 8 4.76 -18.32 16.11
CA ARG A 8 5.07 -17.20 15.23
C ARG A 8 6.53 -17.32 14.82
N SER A 9 6.87 -18.38 14.07
CA SER A 9 8.21 -18.62 13.53
C SER A 9 8.53 -17.71 12.34
N LEU A 10 7.51 -17.04 11.79
CA LEU A 10 7.66 -16.01 10.77
C LEU A 10 7.72 -14.64 11.45
N ASN A 11 8.93 -14.10 11.50
CA ASN A 11 9.18 -12.72 11.92
C ASN A 11 8.36 -11.75 11.03
N SER A 12 7.88 -10.62 11.58
CA SER A 12 7.12 -9.61 10.84
C SER A 12 7.77 -9.22 9.51
N ARG A 13 9.11 -9.23 9.43
CA ARG A 13 9.86 -8.96 8.19
C ARG A 13 9.57 -9.99 7.09
N HIS A 14 9.42 -11.27 7.43
CA HIS A 14 9.14 -12.34 6.48
C HIS A 14 7.72 -12.20 5.90
N ILE A 15 6.77 -11.82 6.74
CA ILE A 15 5.38 -11.57 6.32
C ILE A 15 5.32 -10.37 5.38
N SER A 16 6.04 -9.29 5.67
CA SER A 16 6.17 -8.15 4.76
C SER A 16 6.81 -8.55 3.43
N MET A 17 7.82 -9.44 3.44
CA MET A 17 8.48 -9.91 2.22
C MET A 17 7.54 -10.76 1.35
N ILE A 18 6.70 -11.58 1.96
CA ILE A 18 5.66 -12.35 1.27
C ILE A 18 4.61 -11.42 0.66
N ALA A 19 4.17 -10.39 1.40
CA ALA A 19 3.21 -9.41 0.90
C ALA A 19 3.75 -8.61 -0.29
N ILE A 20 5.00 -8.16 -0.22
CA ILE A 20 5.67 -7.44 -1.31
C ILE A 20 5.86 -8.37 -2.52
N GLY A 21 6.30 -9.61 -2.30
CA GLY A 21 6.47 -10.60 -3.36
C GLY A 21 5.15 -10.93 -4.07
N GLY A 22 4.04 -11.05 -3.33
CA GLY A 22 2.71 -11.27 -3.90
C GLY A 22 2.18 -10.08 -4.69
N ALA A 23 2.30 -8.86 -4.14
CA ALA A 23 1.84 -7.63 -4.79
C ALA A 23 2.63 -7.33 -6.08
N ILE A 24 3.96 -7.53 -6.08
CA ILE A 24 4.77 -7.36 -7.28
C ILE A 24 4.50 -8.50 -8.27
N GLY A 25 4.42 -9.75 -7.80
CA GLY A 25 4.24 -10.93 -8.65
C GLY A 25 2.95 -10.92 -9.46
N THR A 26 1.79 -10.99 -8.81
CA THR A 26 0.51 -11.06 -9.53
C THR A 26 0.05 -9.68 -9.97
N GLY A 27 0.19 -8.67 -9.10
CA GLY A 27 -0.29 -7.32 -9.35
C GLY A 27 0.44 -6.62 -10.50
N LEU A 28 1.78 -6.63 -10.49
CA LEU A 28 2.53 -5.98 -11.55
C LEU A 28 2.54 -6.84 -12.82
N PHE A 29 2.93 -8.12 -12.76
CA PHE A 29 3.15 -8.90 -13.99
C PHE A 29 1.87 -9.33 -14.70
N VAL A 30 0.82 -9.75 -13.98
CA VAL A 30 -0.45 -10.18 -14.64
C VAL A 30 -1.20 -8.99 -15.19
N ALA A 31 -1.29 -7.88 -14.44
CA ALA A 31 -1.93 -6.67 -14.94
C ALA A 31 -1.15 -6.07 -16.12
N THR A 32 0.17 -5.98 -16.02
CA THR A 32 1.01 -5.45 -17.11
C THR A 32 0.95 -6.34 -18.35
N GLY A 33 0.97 -7.67 -18.20
CA GLY A 33 0.82 -8.61 -19.30
C GLY A 33 -0.51 -8.44 -20.04
N ASN A 34 -1.61 -8.23 -19.30
CA ASN A 34 -2.91 -7.92 -19.89
C ASN A 34 -2.95 -6.56 -20.59
N ILE A 35 -2.31 -5.53 -20.01
CA ILE A 35 -2.25 -4.21 -20.64
C ILE A 35 -1.42 -4.25 -21.92
N ILE A 36 -0.29 -4.97 -21.93
CA ILE A 36 0.55 -5.14 -23.12
C ILE A 36 -0.19 -5.92 -24.21
N SER A 37 -0.94 -6.97 -23.87
CA SER A 37 -1.66 -7.76 -24.87
C SER A 37 -2.86 -7.02 -25.48
N GLN A 38 -3.56 -6.20 -24.70
CA GLN A 38 -4.72 -5.43 -25.18
C GLN A 38 -4.34 -4.11 -25.86
N ALA A 39 -3.42 -3.35 -25.29
CA ALA A 39 -3.07 -2.00 -25.75
C ALA A 39 -1.78 -1.96 -26.61
N GLY A 40 -1.08 -3.09 -26.73
CA GLY A 40 0.22 -3.17 -27.39
C GLY A 40 1.36 -2.54 -26.57
N PRO A 41 2.62 -2.73 -26.99
CA PRO A 41 3.79 -2.25 -26.24
C PRO A 41 3.85 -0.72 -26.12
N GLY A 42 3.34 0.03 -27.12
CA GLY A 42 3.26 1.49 -27.06
C GLY A 42 2.16 2.00 -26.11
N GLY A 43 0.99 1.34 -26.10
CA GLY A 43 -0.11 1.70 -25.22
C GLY A 43 0.18 1.40 -23.74
N ALA A 44 0.96 0.35 -23.47
CA ALA A 44 1.38 0.02 -22.11
C ALA A 44 2.27 1.10 -21.47
N ILE A 45 3.22 1.67 -22.21
CA ILE A 45 4.10 2.73 -21.69
C ILE A 45 3.30 4.00 -21.39
N LEU A 46 2.39 4.39 -22.29
CA LEU A 46 1.50 5.54 -22.08
C LEU A 46 0.59 5.35 -20.87
N ALA A 47 -0.01 4.16 -20.72
CA ALA A 47 -0.86 3.84 -19.58
C ALA A 47 -0.08 3.92 -18.25
N TYR A 48 1.17 3.41 -18.22
CA TYR A 48 2.03 3.52 -17.05
C TYR A 48 2.42 4.96 -16.70
N LEU A 49 2.64 5.81 -17.71
CA LEU A 49 2.91 7.23 -17.52
C LEU A 49 1.72 7.95 -16.88
N VAL A 50 0.52 7.72 -17.42
CA VAL A 50 -0.72 8.32 -16.90
C VAL A 50 -1.01 7.84 -15.48
N ILE A 51 -0.93 6.53 -15.24
CA ILE A 51 -1.12 5.95 -13.90
C ILE A 51 -0.07 6.48 -12.93
N GLY A 52 1.19 6.60 -13.35
CA GLY A 52 2.26 7.17 -12.52
C GLY A 52 1.97 8.60 -12.07
N VAL A 53 1.47 9.45 -12.97
CA VAL A 53 1.04 10.81 -12.63
C VAL A 53 -0.15 10.80 -11.66
N MET A 54 -1.16 9.96 -11.90
CA MET A 54 -2.31 9.83 -10.99
C MET A 54 -1.89 9.34 -9.59
N LEU A 55 -0.98 8.37 -9.52
CA LEU A 55 -0.46 7.83 -8.27
C LEU A 55 0.38 8.86 -7.50
N TYR A 56 1.09 9.76 -8.20
CA TYR A 56 1.80 10.86 -7.56
C TYR A 56 0.83 11.77 -6.79
N PHE A 57 -0.26 12.20 -7.43
CA PHE A 57 -1.29 13.01 -6.76
C PHE A 57 -1.99 12.24 -5.62
N LEU A 58 -2.24 10.95 -5.82
CA LEU A 58 -2.82 10.10 -4.79
C LEU A 58 -1.90 10.00 -3.56
N MET A 59 -0.61 9.76 -3.76
CA MET A 59 0.36 9.64 -2.66
C MET A 59 0.54 10.96 -1.92
N SER A 60 0.54 12.10 -2.64
CA SER A 60 0.53 13.43 -2.04
C SER A 60 -0.69 13.62 -1.13
N SER A 61 -1.88 13.22 -1.61
CA SER A 61 -3.12 13.32 -0.85
C SER A 61 -3.09 12.43 0.40
N ILE A 62 -2.69 11.16 0.25
CA ILE A 62 -2.57 10.22 1.39
C ILE A 62 -1.58 10.74 2.44
N GLY A 63 -0.49 11.38 2.02
CA GLY A 63 0.47 12.01 2.92
C GLY A 63 -0.15 13.12 3.76
N GLU A 64 -0.94 14.00 3.13
CA GLU A 64 -1.68 15.06 3.83
C GLU A 64 -2.73 14.48 4.79
N PHE A 65 -3.49 13.47 4.38
CA PHE A 65 -4.45 12.77 5.24
C PHE A 65 -3.76 12.10 6.44
N GLY A 66 -2.59 11.48 6.24
CA GLY A 66 -1.81 10.89 7.33
C GLY A 66 -1.32 11.93 8.34
N ASN A 67 -0.90 13.10 7.85
CA ASN A 67 -0.50 14.21 8.71
C ASN A 67 -1.67 14.77 9.52
N ILE A 68 -2.85 14.94 8.90
CA ILE A 68 -4.07 15.40 9.58
C ILE A 68 -4.48 14.41 10.69
N LEU A 69 -4.45 13.10 10.43
CA LEU A 69 -4.78 12.08 11.43
C LEU A 69 -3.83 12.12 12.63
N SER A 70 -2.53 12.38 12.39
CA SER A 70 -1.54 12.55 13.45
C SER A 70 -1.84 13.77 14.33
N SER A 71 -2.22 14.89 13.71
CA SER A 71 -2.59 16.13 14.43
C SER A 71 -3.86 15.96 15.29
N ILE A 72 -4.89 15.29 14.77
CA ILE A 72 -6.14 15.04 15.52
C ILE A 72 -5.88 14.17 16.76
N ARG A 73 -5.02 13.14 16.64
CA ARG A 73 -4.63 12.32 17.79
C ARG A 73 -3.88 13.11 18.86
N PHE A 74 -3.07 14.10 18.46
CA PHE A 74 -2.37 14.97 19.42
C PHE A 74 -3.33 15.86 20.22
N ILE A 75 -4.35 16.44 19.59
CA ILE A 75 -5.37 17.24 20.28
C ILE A 75 -6.20 16.38 21.24
N GLN A 76 -6.55 15.14 20.85
CA GLN A 76 -7.23 14.21 21.75
C GLN A 76 -6.38 13.82 22.96
N LEU A 77 -5.07 13.63 22.77
CA LEU A 77 -4.15 13.36 23.87
C LEU A 77 -4.05 14.53 24.85
N LEU A 78 -4.07 15.78 24.35
CA LEU A 78 -4.11 16.97 25.21
C LEU A 78 -5.39 17.03 26.05
N PHE A 79 -6.56 16.78 25.44
CA PHE A 79 -7.82 16.73 26.17
C PHE A 79 -7.86 15.59 27.21
N ASN A 80 -7.37 14.40 26.86
CA ASN A 80 -7.30 13.23 27.75
C ASN A 80 -6.23 13.35 28.85
N THR A 81 -5.34 14.34 28.77
CA THR A 81 -4.35 14.65 29.83
C THR A 81 -4.84 15.77 30.75
N LEU A 82 -5.74 16.62 30.26
CA LEU A 82 -6.31 17.76 30.98
C LEU A 82 -7.65 17.43 31.69
N TYR A 83 -8.22 16.26 31.45
CA TYR A 83 -9.43 15.71 32.08
C TYR A 83 -9.14 14.31 32.61
#